data_AF-A0AAD4DWZ5-F1
#
_entry.id   AF-A0AAD4DWZ5-F1
#
_cell.length_a   1.000
_cell.length_b   1.000
_cell.length_c   1.000
_cell.angle_alpha   90.00
_cell.angle_beta   90.00
_cell.angle_gamma   90.00
#
_symmetry.space_group_name_H-M   'P 1'
#
loop_
_entity.id
_entity.type
_entity.pdbx_description
1 polymer ?
#
loop_
_entity_poly.entity_id
_entity_poly.type
_entity_poly.pdbx_seq_one_letter_code
_entity_poly.pdbx_strand_id
1 'polypeptide(L)'
;MATGKTRSTSVGPGNSNIRVPTPTNRTRTSYRNTISLLLPRDEIIQQEYDVKDKESSIAFLEKSPFRQPGTPISNESLLLTILYITQYTGIPRIVVEGLRATVLLLEDNLNSNANAATPNIQQITESISASLSTQVAADLSSSLSAHVIAAISPHVASILTASETLKTNVDEIAKLKDILTENSKEDNGTASAAATRAEKAADAVLNSIADVKNVVESLNAPLSTTKPGTSKSYSEIVQQHTQTPAPVSAAVARAATRDRQILIDPVLGQTLFAPEAM
;
A
#
# COMPACT_ATOMS: atom_id res chain seq x y z
N MET A 1 -72.94 13.68 -39.27
CA MET A 1 -73.24 12.23 -39.12
C MET A 1 -71.97 11.44 -39.38
N ALA A 2 -71.36 10.88 -38.33
CA ALA A 2 -70.30 9.88 -38.45
C ALA A 2 -70.38 9.00 -37.19
N THR A 3 -70.64 7.72 -37.42
CA THR A 3 -70.95 6.68 -36.43
C THR A 3 -69.68 6.13 -35.79
N GLY A 4 -69.73 5.96 -34.47
CA GLY A 4 -68.66 5.35 -33.67
C GLY A 4 -68.48 3.86 -33.92
N LYS A 5 -67.27 3.37 -33.62
CA LYS A 5 -66.91 1.95 -33.64
C LYS A 5 -66.02 1.66 -32.44
N THR A 6 -66.62 1.14 -31.37
CA THR A 6 -65.93 0.60 -30.19
C THR A 6 -65.46 -0.82 -30.49
N ARG A 7 -64.18 -1.13 -30.23
CA ARG A 7 -63.61 -2.49 -30.31
C ARG A 7 -63.26 -2.97 -28.91
N SER A 8 -63.83 -4.10 -28.56
CA SER A 8 -63.63 -4.87 -27.32
C SER A 8 -62.72 -6.06 -27.61
N THR A 9 -61.72 -6.29 -26.75
CA THR A 9 -60.95 -7.54 -26.61
C THR A 9 -60.52 -7.63 -25.15
N SER A 10 -61.25 -8.37 -24.29
CA SER A 10 -61.04 -9.79 -23.98
C SER A 10 -59.66 -10.08 -23.36
N VAL A 11 -59.60 -10.06 -22.04
CA VAL A 11 -58.46 -10.44 -21.19
C VAL A 11 -58.55 -11.94 -20.89
N GLY A 12 -57.54 -12.71 -21.28
CA GLY A 12 -57.36 -14.11 -20.86
C GLY A 12 -56.30 -14.23 -19.76
N PRO A 13 -56.43 -15.15 -18.78
CA PRO A 13 -55.45 -15.32 -17.72
C PRO A 13 -54.30 -16.23 -18.21
N GLY A 14 -53.16 -15.61 -18.54
CA GLY A 14 -51.91 -16.29 -18.85
C GLY A 14 -51.16 -16.66 -17.56
N ASN A 15 -51.11 -17.97 -17.28
CA ASN A 15 -50.43 -18.60 -16.16
C ASN A 15 -48.89 -18.41 -16.28
N SER A 16 -48.30 -17.52 -15.47
CA SER A 16 -46.86 -17.29 -15.42
C SER A 16 -46.19 -18.22 -14.39
N ASN A 17 -45.66 -19.34 -14.88
CA ASN A 17 -44.64 -20.11 -14.16
C ASN A 17 -43.36 -19.29 -14.07
N ILE A 18 -43.24 -18.48 -13.01
CA ILE A 18 -42.02 -17.76 -12.65
C ILE A 18 -41.01 -18.80 -12.17
N ARG A 19 -40.14 -19.24 -13.09
CA ARG A 19 -38.98 -20.06 -12.78
C ARG A 19 -37.94 -19.15 -12.13
N VAL A 20 -37.85 -19.22 -10.80
CA VAL A 20 -36.82 -18.55 -10.00
C VAL A 20 -35.44 -19.05 -10.49
N PRO A 21 -34.55 -18.17 -10.98
CA PRO A 21 -33.20 -18.58 -11.33
C PRO A 21 -32.42 -18.86 -10.05
N THR A 22 -32.09 -20.14 -9.82
CA THR A 22 -31.17 -20.56 -8.77
C THR A 22 -29.81 -19.89 -8.99
N PRO A 23 -29.30 -19.07 -8.05
CA PRO A 23 -27.98 -18.47 -8.17
C PRO A 23 -26.94 -19.60 -8.06
N THR A 24 -26.40 -20.01 -9.20
CA THR A 24 -25.29 -20.97 -9.22
C THR A 24 -24.04 -20.20 -8.84
N ASN A 25 -23.69 -20.23 -7.56
CA ASN A 25 -22.48 -19.65 -7.01
C ASN A 25 -21.26 -20.42 -7.56
N ARG A 26 -20.87 -20.10 -8.79
CA ARG A 26 -19.64 -20.59 -9.40
C ARG A 26 -18.53 -19.68 -8.93
N THR A 27 -17.95 -20.01 -7.78
CA THR A 27 -16.70 -19.43 -7.29
C THR A 27 -15.62 -19.75 -8.32
N ARG A 28 -15.45 -18.88 -9.31
CA ARG A 28 -14.33 -18.91 -10.24
C ARG A 28 -13.13 -18.39 -9.46
N THR A 29 -12.47 -19.25 -8.70
CA THR A 29 -11.14 -19.02 -8.15
C THR A 29 -10.18 -18.89 -9.32
N SER A 30 -10.09 -17.68 -9.86
CA SER A 30 -9.03 -17.27 -10.77
C SER A 30 -7.75 -17.19 -9.94
N TYR A 31 -7.06 -18.32 -9.80
CA TYR A 31 -5.67 -18.36 -9.37
C TYR A 31 -4.83 -17.63 -10.43
N ARG A 32 -4.76 -16.30 -10.31
CA ARG A 32 -3.78 -15.49 -11.01
C ARG A 32 -2.46 -15.79 -10.30
N ASN A 33 -1.81 -16.84 -10.78
CA ASN A 33 -0.52 -17.31 -10.31
C ASN A 33 0.53 -16.27 -10.75
N THR A 34 0.63 -15.16 -10.04
CA THR A 34 1.79 -14.26 -10.11
C THR A 34 2.92 -14.92 -9.35
N ILE A 35 3.42 -16.03 -9.87
CA ILE A 35 4.74 -16.51 -9.51
C ILE A 35 5.67 -15.47 -10.13
N SER A 36 6.07 -14.49 -9.32
CA SER A 36 7.28 -13.72 -9.58
C SER A 36 8.43 -14.72 -9.60
N LEU A 37 8.62 -15.37 -10.76
CA LEU A 37 9.80 -16.15 -11.07
C LEU A 37 10.95 -15.16 -11.11
N LEU A 38 11.52 -14.90 -9.94
CA LEU A 38 12.88 -14.45 -9.78
C LEU A 38 13.75 -15.57 -10.37
N LEU A 39 13.87 -15.57 -11.70
CA LEU A 39 14.83 -16.39 -12.41
C LEU A 39 16.20 -16.13 -11.75
N PRO A 40 16.95 -17.18 -11.40
CA PRO A 40 18.32 -17.04 -10.93
C PRO A 40 19.10 -16.12 -11.87
N ARG A 41 19.94 -15.25 -11.32
CA ARG A 41 20.73 -14.26 -12.08
C ARG A 41 21.46 -14.91 -13.26
N ASP A 42 21.91 -16.14 -13.10
CA ASP A 42 22.66 -16.89 -14.10
C ASP A 42 21.78 -17.34 -15.28
N GLU A 43 20.49 -17.61 -15.04
CA GLU A 43 19.53 -17.99 -16.08
C GLU A 43 19.06 -16.77 -16.89
N ILE A 44 19.00 -15.60 -16.25
CA ILE A 44 18.79 -14.30 -16.94
C ILE A 44 19.98 -13.97 -17.85
N ILE A 45 21.20 -14.32 -17.43
CA ILE A 45 22.43 -14.09 -18.22
C ILE A 45 22.52 -15.05 -19.42
N GLN A 46 21.97 -16.26 -19.32
CA GLN A 46 21.96 -17.24 -20.41
C GLN A 46 20.87 -17.01 -21.47
N GLN A 47 19.91 -16.12 -21.24
CA GLN A 47 18.93 -15.79 -22.26
C GLN A 47 19.63 -15.08 -23.42
N GLU A 48 19.59 -15.71 -24.59
CA GLU A 48 20.11 -15.13 -25.80
C GLU A 48 19.13 -14.06 -26.31
N TYR A 49 19.48 -12.81 -26.04
CA TYR A 49 18.74 -11.66 -26.51
C TYR A 49 19.28 -11.18 -27.84
N ASP A 50 18.38 -10.67 -28.70
CA ASP A 50 18.73 -10.15 -30.03
C ASP A 50 19.51 -8.82 -29.94
N VAL A 51 19.44 -8.14 -28.79
CA VAL A 51 20.15 -6.88 -28.50
C VAL A 51 21.41 -7.16 -27.68
N LYS A 52 22.59 -7.06 -28.31
CA LYS A 52 23.89 -7.37 -27.69
C LYS A 52 24.88 -6.20 -27.72
N ASP A 53 24.77 -5.33 -28.71
CA ASP A 53 25.69 -4.24 -29.01
C ASP A 53 24.92 -2.95 -29.37
N LYS A 54 25.66 -1.87 -29.65
CA LYS A 54 25.08 -0.57 -29.99
C LYS A 54 24.25 -0.64 -31.27
N GLU A 55 24.78 -1.28 -32.29
CA GLU A 55 24.17 -1.39 -33.61
C GLU A 55 22.84 -2.18 -33.55
N SER A 56 22.82 -3.30 -32.84
CA SER A 56 21.60 -4.09 -32.58
C SER A 56 20.60 -3.33 -31.71
N SER A 57 21.06 -2.50 -30.77
CA SER A 57 20.20 -1.63 -29.96
C SER A 57 19.46 -0.60 -30.81
N ILE A 58 20.17 0.04 -31.75
CA ILE A 58 19.57 1.01 -32.70
C ILE A 58 18.58 0.28 -33.61
N ALA A 59 18.99 -0.82 -34.23
CA ALA A 59 18.15 -1.59 -35.14
C ALA A 59 16.89 -2.15 -34.46
N PHE A 60 16.99 -2.53 -33.19
CA PHE A 60 15.85 -2.97 -32.39
C PHE A 60 14.91 -1.80 -32.11
N LEU A 61 15.42 -0.67 -31.62
CA LEU A 61 14.59 0.48 -31.29
C LEU A 61 13.87 1.07 -32.50
N GLU A 62 14.49 1.05 -33.67
CA GLU A 62 13.86 1.49 -34.94
C GLU A 62 12.69 0.60 -35.37
N LYS A 63 12.75 -0.70 -35.05
CA LYS A 63 11.68 -1.66 -35.32
C LYS A 63 10.65 -1.74 -34.19
N SER A 64 11.01 -1.25 -33.00
CA SER A 64 10.18 -1.37 -31.82
C SER A 64 9.02 -0.36 -31.83
N PRO A 65 7.86 -0.71 -31.25
CA PRO A 65 6.73 0.21 -31.13
C PRO A 65 6.98 1.33 -30.11
N PHE A 66 8.11 1.30 -29.38
CA PHE A 66 8.41 2.28 -28.33
C PHE A 66 8.90 3.62 -28.90
N ARG A 67 9.16 3.67 -30.22
CA ARG A 67 9.74 4.84 -30.87
C ARG A 67 9.04 5.17 -32.18
N GLN A 68 8.93 6.46 -32.47
CA GLN A 68 8.46 6.92 -33.77
C GLN A 68 9.59 6.84 -34.80
N PRO A 69 9.37 6.17 -35.95
CA PRO A 69 10.36 6.07 -37.02
C PRO A 69 10.85 7.46 -37.48
N GLY A 70 12.16 7.60 -37.66
CA GLY A 70 12.78 8.84 -38.17
C GLY A 70 13.09 9.92 -37.12
N THR A 71 12.73 9.73 -35.86
CA THR A 71 13.22 10.62 -34.79
C THR A 71 14.74 10.43 -34.58
N PRO A 72 15.50 11.45 -34.17
CA PRO A 72 16.91 11.30 -33.77
C PRO A 72 17.02 10.68 -32.36
N ILE A 73 18.08 9.90 -32.10
CA ILE A 73 18.29 9.22 -30.80
C ILE A 73 18.93 10.23 -29.85
N SER A 74 18.12 10.91 -29.04
CA SER A 74 18.59 11.80 -27.97
C SER A 74 18.48 11.13 -26.59
N ASN A 75 19.27 11.59 -25.62
CA ASN A 75 19.18 11.09 -24.23
C ASN A 75 17.77 11.28 -23.64
N GLU A 76 17.10 12.38 -23.97
CA GLU A 76 15.71 12.63 -23.57
C GLU A 76 14.75 11.59 -24.18
N SER A 77 14.92 11.26 -25.46
CA SER A 77 14.12 10.24 -26.13
C SER A 77 14.32 8.85 -25.52
N LEU A 78 15.55 8.52 -25.08
CA LEU A 78 15.87 7.26 -24.41
C LEU A 78 15.25 7.20 -23.00
N LEU A 79 15.34 8.28 -22.22
CA LEU A 79 14.70 8.36 -20.89
C LEU A 79 13.18 8.25 -20.99
N LEU A 80 12.56 8.90 -21.97
CA LEU A 80 11.12 8.78 -22.22
C LEU A 80 10.74 7.35 -22.62
N THR A 81 11.60 6.68 -23.40
CA THR A 81 11.41 5.28 -23.78
C THR A 81 11.46 4.36 -22.55
N ILE A 82 12.43 4.56 -21.64
CA ILE A 82 12.49 3.82 -20.35
C ILE A 82 11.22 4.07 -19.53
N LEU A 83 10.78 5.32 -19.42
CA LEU A 83 9.56 5.68 -18.70
C LEU A 83 8.32 5.01 -19.32
N TYR A 84 8.24 4.92 -20.65
CA TYR A 84 7.13 4.27 -21.33
C TYR A 84 7.17 2.74 -21.16
N ILE A 85 8.35 2.13 -21.26
CA ILE A 85 8.57 0.68 -21.07
C ILE A 85 8.21 0.25 -19.64
N THR A 86 8.56 1.05 -18.63
CA THR A 86 8.24 0.77 -17.21
C THR A 86 6.76 0.87 -16.87
N GLN A 87 5.94 1.50 -17.72
CA GLN A 87 4.49 1.54 -17.55
C GLN A 87 3.78 0.27 -18.03
N TYR A 88 4.47 -0.64 -18.73
CA TYR A 88 3.87 -1.90 -19.18
C TYR A 88 3.60 -2.84 -18.00
N THR A 89 2.38 -3.41 -17.98
CA THR A 89 2.01 -4.40 -16.96
C THR A 89 2.43 -5.79 -17.43
N GLY A 90 3.41 -6.38 -16.74
CA GLY A 90 4.06 -7.63 -17.12
C GLY A 90 5.43 -7.40 -17.76
N ILE A 91 6.22 -8.46 -17.92
CA ILE A 91 7.57 -8.40 -18.52
C ILE A 91 7.57 -9.16 -19.86
N PRO A 92 6.90 -8.65 -20.92
CA PRO A 92 7.08 -9.18 -22.26
C PRO A 92 8.56 -9.13 -22.66
N ARG A 93 9.05 -10.14 -23.38
CA ARG A 93 10.44 -10.17 -23.87
C ARG A 93 10.84 -8.88 -24.61
N ILE A 94 9.91 -8.33 -25.40
CA ILE A 94 10.10 -7.06 -26.13
C ILE A 94 10.37 -5.85 -25.22
N VAL A 95 9.83 -5.84 -24.00
CA VAL A 95 10.04 -4.78 -22.98
C VAL A 95 11.44 -4.90 -22.39
N VAL A 96 11.92 -6.13 -22.14
CA VAL A 96 13.28 -6.39 -21.65
C VAL A 96 14.33 -6.02 -22.68
N GLU A 97 14.11 -6.40 -23.95
CA GLU A 97 15.01 -6.05 -25.06
C GLU A 97 15.02 -4.54 -25.33
N GLY A 98 13.86 -3.88 -25.22
CA GLY A 98 13.77 -2.42 -25.27
C GLY A 98 14.54 -1.74 -24.15
N LEU A 99 14.41 -2.22 -22.91
CA LEU A 99 15.17 -1.71 -21.78
C LEU A 99 16.67 -1.90 -22.01
N ARG A 100 17.10 -3.08 -22.44
CA ARG A 100 18.50 -3.40 -22.72
C ARG A 100 19.07 -2.49 -23.81
N ALA A 101 18.32 -2.29 -24.91
CA ALA A 101 18.72 -1.40 -25.99
C ALA A 101 18.88 0.05 -25.52
N THR A 102 17.92 0.55 -24.70
CA THR A 102 18.01 1.92 -24.17
C THR A 102 19.18 2.12 -23.22
N VAL A 103 19.49 1.14 -22.37
CA VAL A 103 20.60 1.21 -21.41
C VAL A 103 21.94 1.19 -22.13
N LEU A 104 22.14 0.30 -23.11
CA LEU A 104 23.38 0.22 -23.89
C LEU A 104 23.66 1.52 -24.65
N LEU A 105 22.62 2.16 -25.20
CA LEU A 105 22.78 3.46 -25.87
C LEU A 105 23.05 4.61 -24.90
N LEU A 106 22.46 4.56 -23.70
CA LEU A 106 22.73 5.55 -22.67
C LEU A 106 24.18 5.45 -22.17
N GLU A 107 24.67 4.23 -21.97
CA GLU A 107 26.04 3.94 -21.54
C GLU A 107 27.06 4.38 -22.61
N ASP A 108 26.81 4.09 -23.88
CA ASP A 108 27.67 4.54 -24.97
C ASP A 108 27.67 6.07 -25.13
N ASN A 109 26.52 6.72 -24.97
CA ASN A 109 26.43 8.19 -24.98
C ASN A 109 27.16 8.83 -23.79
N LEU A 110 27.19 8.16 -22.63
CA LEU A 110 27.93 8.62 -21.45
C LEU A 110 29.44 8.44 -21.66
N ASN A 111 29.86 7.28 -22.16
CA ASN A 111 31.27 6.97 -22.42
C ASN A 111 31.87 7.83 -23.54
N SER A 112 31.08 8.12 -24.58
CA SER A 112 31.50 9.00 -25.70
C SER A 112 31.68 10.47 -25.28
N ASN A 113 30.95 10.92 -24.25
CA ASN A 113 31.02 12.30 -23.74
C ASN A 113 31.99 12.48 -22.56
N ALA A 114 32.53 11.39 -21.99
CA ALA A 114 33.39 11.41 -20.80
C ALA A 114 34.73 12.15 -21.00
N ASN A 115 35.15 12.37 -22.25
CA ASN A 115 36.44 12.99 -22.58
C ASN A 115 36.44 14.52 -22.66
N ALA A 116 35.30 15.21 -22.49
CA ALA A 116 35.24 16.67 -22.67
C ALA A 116 34.40 17.48 -21.63
N ALA A 117 33.61 16.86 -20.75
CA ALA A 117 32.67 17.59 -19.87
C ALA A 117 32.47 16.97 -18.47
N THR A 118 33.56 16.60 -17.79
CA THR A 118 33.57 15.69 -16.63
C THR A 118 33.39 16.27 -15.19
N PRO A 119 33.03 17.55 -14.90
CA PRO A 119 32.70 17.94 -13.53
C PRO A 119 31.20 17.81 -13.18
N ASN A 120 30.28 17.90 -14.16
CA ASN A 120 28.85 18.00 -13.86
C ASN A 120 28.18 16.66 -13.52
N ILE A 121 28.57 15.56 -14.16
CA ILE A 121 27.92 14.25 -13.93
C ILE A 121 28.26 13.71 -12.54
N GLN A 122 29.50 13.89 -12.10
CA GLN A 122 29.93 13.47 -10.76
C GLN A 122 29.21 14.28 -9.68
N GLN A 123 29.08 15.60 -9.86
CA GLN A 123 28.34 16.47 -8.94
C GLN A 123 26.84 16.10 -8.87
N ILE A 124 26.22 15.77 -10.01
CA ILE A 124 24.83 15.30 -10.04
C ILE A 124 24.68 13.98 -9.30
N THR A 125 25.60 13.05 -9.49
CA THR A 125 25.57 11.72 -8.84
C THR A 125 25.73 11.85 -7.33
N GLU A 126 26.66 12.69 -6.88
CA GLU A 126 26.87 13.00 -5.46
C GLU A 126 25.64 13.71 -4.85
N SER A 127 25.05 14.66 -5.57
CA SER A 127 23.83 15.37 -5.12
C SER A 127 22.63 14.44 -4.99
N ILE A 128 22.39 13.56 -5.97
CA ILE A 128 21.32 12.56 -5.92
C ILE A 128 21.55 11.59 -4.76
N SER A 129 22.78 11.11 -4.58
CA SER A 129 23.12 10.17 -3.51
C SER A 129 22.92 10.80 -2.12
N ALA A 130 23.36 12.05 -1.95
CA ALA A 130 23.18 12.79 -0.71
C ALA A 130 21.69 13.08 -0.43
N SER A 131 20.93 13.51 -1.44
CA SER A 131 19.51 13.81 -1.31
C SER A 131 18.70 12.54 -0.99
N LEU A 132 18.97 11.44 -1.70
CA LEU A 132 18.30 10.16 -1.46
C LEU A 132 18.62 9.62 -0.06
N SER A 133 19.90 9.65 0.34
CA SER A 133 20.29 9.22 1.68
C SER A 133 19.61 10.04 2.78
N THR A 134 19.57 11.37 2.61
CA THR A 134 18.92 12.28 3.57
C THR A 134 17.41 12.02 3.65
N GLN A 135 16.75 11.87 2.49
CA GLN A 135 15.30 11.65 2.44
C GLN A 135 14.92 10.29 3.00
N VAL A 136 15.63 9.24 2.62
CA VAL A 136 15.43 7.86 3.12
C VAL A 136 15.65 7.84 4.63
N ALA A 137 16.70 8.47 5.15
CA ALA A 137 16.94 8.53 6.58
C ALA A 137 15.82 9.28 7.33
N ALA A 138 15.36 10.42 6.80
CA ALA A 138 14.29 11.21 7.40
C ALA A 138 12.95 10.44 7.41
N ASP A 139 12.57 9.85 6.29
CA ASP A 139 11.30 9.14 6.13
C ASP A 139 11.27 7.84 6.94
N LEU A 140 12.34 7.03 6.90
CA LEU A 140 12.43 5.82 7.71
C LEU A 140 12.48 6.16 9.20
N SER A 141 13.23 7.18 9.61
CA SER A 141 13.30 7.58 11.02
C SER A 141 11.94 8.04 11.54
N SER A 142 11.24 8.89 10.78
CA SER A 142 9.91 9.37 11.14
C SER A 142 8.88 8.24 11.18
N SER A 143 8.84 7.39 10.15
CA SER A 143 7.91 6.26 10.06
C SER A 143 8.18 5.22 11.14
N LEU A 144 9.45 4.89 11.41
CA LEU A 144 9.81 3.93 12.45
C LEU A 144 9.42 4.46 13.82
N SER A 145 9.70 5.74 14.10
CA SER A 145 9.32 6.38 15.37
C SER A 145 7.80 6.35 15.57
N ALA A 146 7.02 6.69 14.55
CA ALA A 146 5.56 6.64 14.61
C ALA A 146 5.04 5.21 14.85
N HIS A 147 5.63 4.20 14.19
CA HIS A 147 5.24 2.81 14.36
C HIS A 147 5.59 2.28 15.76
N VAL A 148 6.79 2.58 16.26
CA VAL A 148 7.23 2.21 17.60
C VAL A 148 6.32 2.85 18.67
N ILE A 149 5.98 4.13 18.53
CA ILE A 149 5.03 4.81 19.42
C ILE A 149 3.67 4.13 19.36
N ALA A 150 3.11 3.93 18.17
CA ALA A 150 1.79 3.31 18.00
C ALA A 150 1.72 1.88 18.58
N ALA A 151 2.79 1.10 18.45
CA ALA A 151 2.86 -0.27 18.95
C ALA A 151 3.05 -0.31 20.48
N ILE A 152 3.90 0.54 21.04
CA ILE A 152 4.30 0.47 22.46
C ILE A 152 3.34 1.26 23.37
N SER A 153 2.77 2.38 22.91
CA SER A 153 1.91 3.25 23.74
C SER A 153 0.71 2.54 24.40
N PRO A 154 -0.05 1.67 23.72
CA PRO A 154 -1.17 0.96 24.35
C PRO A 154 -0.72 0.07 25.52
N HIS A 155 0.44 -0.57 25.38
CA HIS A 155 0.98 -1.41 26.44
C HIS A 155 1.46 -0.59 27.64
N VAL A 156 2.16 0.52 27.41
CA VAL A 156 2.57 1.44 28.48
C VAL A 156 1.36 1.97 29.25
N ALA A 157 0.29 2.34 28.54
CA ALA A 157 -0.97 2.76 29.16
C ALA A 157 -1.56 1.64 30.04
N SER A 158 -1.62 0.40 29.54
CA SER A 158 -2.14 -0.74 30.31
C SER A 158 -1.33 -1.03 31.58
N ILE A 159 0.00 -0.93 31.51
CA ILE A 159 0.87 -1.13 32.68
C ILE A 159 0.63 -0.03 33.72
N LEU A 160 0.51 1.23 33.28
CA LEU A 160 0.23 2.36 34.17
C LEU A 160 -1.12 2.18 34.89
N THR A 161 -2.19 1.84 34.16
CA THR A 161 -3.50 1.58 34.76
C THR A 161 -3.48 0.42 35.75
N ALA A 162 -2.79 -0.68 35.42
CA ALA A 162 -2.64 -1.81 36.33
C ALA A 162 -1.83 -1.44 37.60
N SER A 163 -0.78 -0.63 37.44
CA SER A 163 0.03 -0.11 38.55
C SER A 163 -0.78 0.79 39.49
N GLU A 164 -1.59 1.69 38.94
CA GLU A 164 -2.50 2.54 39.73
C GLU A 164 -3.53 1.71 40.51
N THR A 165 -4.12 0.70 39.85
CA THR A 165 -5.07 -0.22 40.49
C THR A 165 -4.42 -0.99 41.65
N LEU A 166 -3.21 -1.52 41.44
CA LEU A 166 -2.45 -2.20 42.48
C LEU A 166 -2.14 -1.28 43.66
N LYS A 167 -1.77 -0.02 43.38
CA LYS A 167 -1.52 0.98 44.42
C LYS A 167 -2.77 1.22 45.28
N THR A 168 -3.93 1.42 44.66
CA THR A 168 -5.20 1.57 45.39
C THR A 168 -5.51 0.37 46.26
N ASN A 169 -5.31 -0.86 45.74
CA ASN A 169 -5.54 -2.08 46.51
C ASN A 169 -4.60 -2.20 47.73
N VAL A 170 -3.33 -1.82 47.59
CA VAL A 170 -2.36 -1.80 48.70
C VAL A 170 -2.78 -0.81 49.78
N ASP A 171 -3.25 0.39 49.39
CA ASP A 171 -3.75 1.40 50.33
C ASP A 171 -5.01 0.93 51.08
N GLU A 172 -5.90 0.21 50.41
CA GLU A 172 -7.09 -0.40 51.04
C GLU A 172 -6.71 -1.50 52.04
N ILE A 173 -5.74 -2.35 51.71
CA ILE A 173 -5.22 -3.36 52.64
C ILE A 173 -4.60 -2.71 53.87
N ALA A 174 -3.83 -1.63 53.70
CA ALA A 174 -3.26 -0.89 54.81
C ALA A 174 -4.35 -0.39 55.77
N LYS A 175 -5.42 0.21 55.22
CA LYS A 175 -6.59 0.66 56.01
C LYS A 175 -7.29 -0.50 56.73
N LEU A 176 -7.51 -1.62 56.04
CA LEU A 176 -8.14 -2.80 56.64
C LEU A 176 -7.31 -3.38 57.78
N LYS A 177 -5.97 -3.37 57.64
CA LYS A 177 -5.05 -3.80 58.69
C LYS A 177 -5.18 -2.90 59.93
N ASP A 178 -5.22 -1.58 59.76
CA ASP A 178 -5.36 -0.64 60.87
C ASP A 178 -6.68 -0.89 61.63
N ILE A 179 -7.80 -1.02 60.91
CA ILE A 179 -9.12 -1.36 61.48
C ILE A 179 -9.08 -2.70 62.25
N LEU A 180 -8.40 -3.72 61.72
CA LEU A 180 -8.29 -5.02 62.38
C LEU A 180 -7.50 -4.91 63.69
N THR A 181 -6.40 -4.13 63.70
CA THR A 181 -5.60 -3.92 64.92
C THR A 181 -6.35 -3.11 65.98
N GLU A 182 -7.19 -2.17 65.58
CA GLU A 182 -8.06 -1.41 66.48
C GLU A 182 -9.15 -2.30 67.07
N ASN A 183 -9.88 -3.05 66.23
CA ASN A 183 -10.93 -3.97 66.67
C ASN A 183 -10.41 -5.13 67.54
N SER A 184 -9.14 -5.54 67.39
CA SER A 184 -8.56 -6.58 68.26
C SER A 184 -8.50 -6.19 69.75
N LYS A 185 -8.72 -4.90 70.07
CA LYS A 185 -8.77 -4.39 71.44
C LYS A 185 -10.20 -4.36 72.02
N GLU A 186 -11.22 -4.56 71.20
CA GLU A 186 -12.64 -4.52 71.60
C GLU A 186 -13.34 -5.87 71.28
N ASP A 187 -14.30 -6.25 72.13
CA ASP A 187 -14.88 -7.60 72.30
C ASP A 187 -15.26 -8.37 71.00
N ASN A 188 -15.15 -9.71 71.06
CA ASN A 188 -15.02 -10.71 69.98
C ASN A 188 -16.05 -10.70 68.81
N GLY A 189 -17.10 -9.89 68.85
CA GLY A 189 -18.19 -9.89 67.86
C GLY A 189 -17.83 -9.26 66.50
N THR A 190 -16.89 -8.31 66.46
CA THR A 190 -16.53 -7.57 65.22
C THR A 190 -15.47 -8.27 64.37
N ALA A 191 -14.74 -9.23 64.95
CA ALA A 191 -13.63 -9.93 64.31
C ALA A 191 -14.04 -10.72 63.05
N SER A 192 -15.22 -11.36 63.06
CA SER A 192 -15.70 -12.15 61.91
C SER A 192 -15.96 -11.28 60.68
N ALA A 193 -16.56 -10.10 60.84
CA ALA A 193 -16.84 -9.20 59.71
C ALA A 193 -15.56 -8.58 59.14
N ALA A 194 -14.56 -8.31 59.99
CA ALA A 194 -13.25 -7.85 59.56
C ALA A 194 -12.48 -8.94 58.80
N ALA A 195 -12.53 -10.18 59.27
CA ALA A 195 -11.91 -11.33 58.58
C ALA A 195 -12.47 -11.52 57.16
N THR A 196 -13.79 -11.49 56.98
CA THR A 196 -14.41 -11.62 55.65
C THR A 196 -14.02 -10.47 54.70
N ARG A 197 -13.86 -9.25 55.20
CA ARG A 197 -13.37 -8.13 54.37
C ARG A 197 -11.91 -8.28 53.99
N ALA A 198 -11.07 -8.75 54.91
CA ALA A 198 -9.66 -9.01 54.66
C ALA A 198 -9.47 -10.12 53.60
N GLU A 199 -10.27 -11.19 53.68
CA GLU A 199 -10.30 -12.26 52.67
C GLU A 199 -10.68 -11.73 51.29
N LYS A 200 -11.78 -10.96 51.19
CA LYS A 200 -12.19 -10.36 49.92
C LYS A 200 -11.14 -9.40 49.33
N ALA A 201 -10.42 -8.65 50.17
CA ALA A 201 -9.34 -7.78 49.73
C ALA A 201 -8.11 -8.56 49.26
N ALA A 202 -7.77 -9.66 49.94
CA ALA A 202 -6.69 -10.56 49.53
C ALA A 202 -6.99 -11.19 48.16
N ASP A 203 -8.23 -11.65 47.94
CA ASP A 203 -8.67 -12.21 46.64
C ASP A 203 -8.59 -11.17 45.51
N ALA A 204 -8.98 -9.92 45.78
CA ALA A 204 -8.87 -8.83 44.81
C ALA A 204 -7.41 -8.55 44.42
N VAL A 205 -6.48 -8.56 45.38
CA VAL A 205 -5.05 -8.43 45.09
C VAL A 205 -4.50 -9.62 44.31
N LEU A 206 -4.91 -10.84 44.66
CA LEU A 206 -4.46 -12.04 43.96
C LEU A 206 -4.87 -12.00 42.48
N ASN A 207 -6.11 -11.58 42.19
CA ASN A 207 -6.59 -11.39 40.83
C ASN A 207 -5.84 -10.28 40.09
N SER A 208 -5.59 -9.14 40.75
CA SER A 208 -4.82 -8.03 40.16
C SER A 208 -3.38 -8.43 39.82
N ILE A 209 -2.73 -9.26 40.65
CA ILE A 209 -1.40 -9.81 40.37
C ILE A 209 -1.44 -10.73 39.14
N ALA A 210 -2.48 -11.56 39.00
CA ALA A 210 -2.66 -12.41 37.83
C ALA A 210 -2.83 -11.57 36.55
N ASP A 211 -3.57 -10.46 36.60
CA ASP A 211 -3.72 -9.55 35.46
C ASP A 211 -2.40 -8.87 35.07
N VAL A 212 -1.64 -8.36 36.04
CA VAL A 212 -0.30 -7.79 35.80
C VAL A 212 0.63 -8.84 35.18
N LYS A 213 0.61 -10.07 35.70
CA LYS A 213 1.40 -11.16 35.15
C LYS A 213 1.04 -11.46 33.70
N ASN A 214 -0.25 -11.53 33.36
CA ASN A 214 -0.72 -11.74 31.98
C ASN A 214 -0.28 -10.60 31.05
N VAL A 215 -0.30 -9.35 31.52
CA VAL A 215 0.22 -8.20 30.76
C VAL A 215 1.73 -8.33 30.55
N VAL A 216 2.51 -8.69 31.57
CA VAL A 216 3.96 -8.92 31.45
C VAL A 216 4.28 -10.09 30.53
N GLU A 217 3.52 -11.19 30.59
CA GLU A 217 3.66 -12.32 29.67
C GLU A 217 3.30 -11.91 28.23
N SER A 218 2.32 -11.02 28.02
CA SER A 218 2.01 -10.49 26.68
C SER A 218 3.12 -9.58 26.12
N LEU A 219 3.90 -8.94 27.00
CA LEU A 219 5.07 -8.13 26.64
C LEU A 219 6.32 -8.97 26.40
N ASN A 220 6.50 -10.03 27.18
CA ASN A 220 7.61 -10.98 27.05
C ASN A 220 7.34 -12.05 25.99
N ALA A 221 6.09 -12.23 25.57
CA ALA A 221 5.76 -12.98 24.38
C ALA A 221 6.61 -12.38 23.25
N PRO A 222 7.53 -13.17 22.68
CA PRO A 222 8.56 -12.61 21.84
C PRO A 222 7.85 -11.86 20.70
N LEU A 223 8.35 -10.66 20.38
CA LEU A 223 7.95 -9.90 19.19
C LEU A 223 8.00 -10.76 17.90
N SER A 224 8.55 -11.98 17.96
CA SER A 224 8.46 -13.08 16.99
C SER A 224 7.06 -13.44 16.45
N THR A 225 5.97 -12.80 16.88
CA THR A 225 4.65 -12.95 16.22
C THR A 225 4.08 -11.70 15.58
N THR A 226 4.89 -10.65 15.36
CA THR A 226 4.94 -10.19 13.97
C THR A 226 5.56 -11.34 13.16
N LYS A 227 4.73 -12.36 12.85
CA LYS A 227 4.77 -12.92 11.49
C LYS A 227 4.97 -11.69 10.63
N PRO A 228 6.04 -11.58 9.81
CA PRO A 228 6.09 -10.53 8.80
C PRO A 228 4.74 -10.63 8.13
N GLY A 229 3.87 -9.66 8.44
CA GLY A 229 2.45 -9.78 8.15
C GLY A 229 2.45 -10.05 6.68
N THR A 230 1.94 -11.23 6.27
CA THR A 230 1.89 -11.71 4.88
C THR A 230 1.86 -10.49 4.03
N SER A 231 3.02 -10.14 3.44
CA SER A 231 3.25 -8.78 2.93
C SER A 231 2.01 -8.45 2.14
N LYS A 232 1.16 -7.56 2.67
CA LYS A 232 -0.07 -7.21 1.99
C LYS A 232 0.43 -6.84 0.62
N SER A 233 0.01 -7.61 -0.39
CA SER A 233 0.52 -7.43 -1.73
C SER A 233 0.40 -5.94 -2.01
N TYR A 234 1.35 -5.33 -2.71
CA TYR A 234 1.25 -3.90 -3.04
C TYR A 234 -0.16 -3.55 -3.57
N SER A 235 -0.82 -4.52 -4.24
CA SER A 235 -2.24 -4.48 -4.62
C SER A 235 -3.26 -4.34 -3.47
N GLU A 236 -3.12 -5.04 -2.35
CA GLU A 236 -3.99 -4.92 -1.17
C GLU A 236 -3.78 -3.59 -0.45
N ILE A 237 -2.54 -3.11 -0.36
CA ILE A 237 -2.24 -1.80 0.26
C ILE A 237 -2.84 -0.66 -0.58
N VAL A 238 -2.73 -0.76 -1.91
CA VAL A 238 -3.34 0.18 -2.85
C VAL A 238 -4.88 0.10 -2.84
N GLN A 239 -5.47 -1.09 -2.71
CA GLN A 239 -6.92 -1.24 -2.57
C GLN A 239 -7.45 -0.67 -1.24
N GLN A 240 -6.69 -0.83 -0.16
CA GLN A 240 -7.10 -0.32 1.14
C GLN A 240 -6.99 1.22 1.22
N HIS A 241 -6.05 1.83 0.47
CA HIS A 241 -5.90 3.29 0.36
C HIS A 241 -6.75 3.93 -0.76
N THR A 242 -7.41 3.15 -1.61
CA THR A 242 -8.39 3.69 -2.58
C THR A 242 -9.80 3.77 -2.01
N GLN A 243 -10.01 3.31 -0.77
CA GLN A 243 -11.28 3.36 -0.06
C GLN A 243 -11.40 4.51 0.95
N THR A 244 -10.39 5.37 1.08
CA THR A 244 -10.61 6.71 1.63
C THR A 244 -11.25 7.56 0.54
N PRO A 245 -12.41 8.22 0.80
CA PRO A 245 -12.98 9.15 -0.17
C PRO A 245 -11.89 10.15 -0.52
N ALA A 246 -11.52 10.20 -1.80
CA ALA A 246 -10.44 11.05 -2.29
C ALA A 246 -10.61 12.44 -1.66
N PRO A 247 -9.57 13.00 -1.01
CA PRO A 247 -9.67 14.36 -0.50
C PRO A 247 -10.14 15.24 -1.67
N VAL A 248 -11.10 16.10 -1.43
CA VAL A 248 -11.81 16.91 -2.44
C VAL A 248 -10.83 17.54 -3.47
N SER A 249 -9.60 17.81 -3.04
CA SER A 249 -8.47 18.24 -3.86
C SER A 249 -8.10 17.32 -5.05
N ALA A 250 -8.12 15.99 -4.89
CA ALA A 250 -7.80 15.05 -5.99
C ALA A 250 -8.94 14.91 -7.00
N ALA A 251 -10.20 15.03 -6.55
CA ALA A 251 -11.35 15.12 -7.45
C ALA A 251 -11.37 16.44 -8.22
N VAL A 252 -11.01 17.55 -7.57
CA VAL A 252 -10.84 18.88 -8.20
C VAL A 252 -9.68 18.86 -9.20
N ALA A 253 -8.55 18.23 -8.89
CA ALA A 253 -7.43 18.09 -9.82
C ALA A 253 -7.80 17.27 -11.07
N ARG A 254 -8.57 16.18 -10.91
CA ARG A 254 -9.10 15.37 -12.03
C ARG A 254 -10.18 16.10 -12.84
N ALA A 255 -11.02 16.90 -12.18
CA ALA A 255 -11.99 17.76 -12.86
C ALA A 255 -11.28 18.85 -13.68
N ALA A 256 -10.27 19.51 -13.12
CA ALA A 256 -9.48 20.54 -13.81
C ALA A 256 -8.66 19.98 -14.99
N THR A 257 -8.24 18.72 -14.95
CA THR A 257 -7.59 18.07 -16.11
C THR A 257 -8.59 17.68 -17.18
N ARG A 258 -9.81 17.24 -16.83
CA ARG A 258 -10.86 16.99 -17.82
C ARG A 258 -11.39 18.25 -18.49
N ASP A 259 -11.49 19.36 -17.76
CA ASP A 259 -11.93 20.64 -18.33
C ASP A 259 -10.93 21.20 -19.35
N ARG A 260 -9.65 20.81 -19.28
CA ARG A 260 -8.62 21.14 -20.29
C ARG A 260 -8.54 20.15 -21.44
N GLN A 261 -9.35 19.09 -21.42
CA GLN A 261 -9.33 18.03 -22.43
C GLN A 261 -10.56 18.05 -23.34
N ILE A 262 -11.41 19.07 -23.20
CA ILE A 262 -12.45 19.37 -24.17
C ILE A 262 -11.92 20.51 -25.05
N LEU A 263 -12.04 20.30 -26.37
CA LEU A 263 -11.81 21.25 -27.46
C LEU A 263 -10.43 21.24 -28.14
N ILE A 264 -9.97 20.05 -28.54
CA ILE A 264 -9.32 19.91 -29.86
C ILE A 264 -10.02 18.77 -30.58
N ASP A 265 -11.29 18.98 -30.94
CA ASP A 265 -11.88 18.19 -32.03
C ASP A 265 -11.39 18.84 -33.32
N PRO A 266 -10.49 18.19 -34.09
CA PRO A 266 -10.05 18.75 -35.36
C PRO A 266 -11.25 18.87 -36.29
N VAL A 267 -11.56 20.09 -36.71
CA VAL A 267 -12.57 20.33 -37.73
C VAL A 267 -12.11 19.64 -39.02
N LEU A 268 -12.90 18.70 -39.51
CA LEU A 268 -12.69 17.99 -40.77
C LEU A 268 -12.45 19.01 -41.90
N GLY A 269 -11.19 19.16 -42.33
CA GLY A 269 -10.78 20.05 -43.42
C GLY A 269 -9.74 21.11 -43.09
N GLN A 270 -9.35 21.32 -41.82
CA GLN A 270 -8.23 22.21 -41.47
C GLN A 270 -6.94 21.41 -41.24
N THR A 271 -5.98 21.52 -42.15
CA THR A 271 -4.62 21.04 -41.92
C THR A 271 -3.91 21.99 -40.98
N LEU A 272 -3.41 21.48 -39.85
CA LEU A 272 -2.72 22.27 -38.81
C LEU A 272 -1.38 22.88 -39.27
N PHE A 273 -0.93 22.51 -40.47
CA PHE A 273 0.32 22.94 -41.06
C PHE A 273 0.02 23.66 -42.37
N ALA A 274 0.53 24.89 -42.51
CA ALA A 274 0.51 25.61 -43.77
C ALA A 274 1.42 24.88 -44.79
N PRO A 275 1.02 24.78 -46.07
CA PRO A 275 1.90 24.24 -47.09
C PRO A 275 3.13 25.14 -47.20
N GLU A 276 4.30 24.54 -47.02
CA GLU A 276 5.60 25.18 -47.23
C GLU A 276 5.66 25.70 -48.67
N ALA A 277 5.82 27.01 -48.82
CA ALA A 277 5.98 27.64 -50.13
C ALA A 277 7.36 27.27 -50.68
N MET A 278 7.36 26.57 -51.82
CA MET A 278 8.53 26.38 -52.68
C MET A 278 8.89 27.66 -53.43
#